data_AF-A0A4V1M954-F1
#
_entry.id   AF-A0A4V1M954-F1
#
_cell.length_a   1.000
_cell.length_b   1.000
_cell.length_c   1.000
_cell.angle_alpha   90.00
_cell.angle_beta   90.00
_cell.angle_gamma   90.00
#
_symmetry.space_group_name_H-M   'P 1'
#
loop_
_entity.id
_entity.type
_entity.pdbx_description
1 polymer ?
#
loop_
_entity_poly.entity_id
_entity_poly.type
_entity_poly.pdbx_seq_one_letter_code
_entity_poly.pdbx_strand_id
1 'polypeptide(L)'
;MTKHVPFPKSLQQLLQRILEAIDQAGGCMTRVQLATTLHDARPLDIDDTLEELIDRNQVERQGNDPQMLWLVRGSTGTEFAAVPEPAPAGCERSLHNARALAVDRRLEAIAKDVLETALDARAAGLPAPLLRLLMQCDGALSEARNHLTP
;
A
#
# COMPACT_ATOMS: atom_id res chain seq x y z
N MET A 1 -38.13 13.66 -10.74
CA MET A 1 -37.83 12.43 -9.96
C MET A 1 -36.32 12.30 -9.84
N THR A 2 -35.70 13.02 -8.91
CA THR A 2 -34.28 12.91 -8.61
C THR A 2 -34.12 11.78 -7.60
N LYS A 3 -33.66 10.62 -8.07
CA LYS A 3 -33.33 9.51 -7.17
C LYS A 3 -32.11 9.93 -6.35
N HIS A 4 -32.37 10.25 -5.09
CA HIS A 4 -31.37 10.37 -4.04
C HIS A 4 -30.51 9.11 -4.06
N VAL A 5 -29.26 9.22 -4.54
CA VAL A 5 -28.28 8.15 -4.37
C VAL A 5 -27.80 8.26 -2.92
N PRO A 6 -27.99 7.23 -2.08
CA PRO A 6 -27.61 7.31 -0.68
C PRO A 6 -26.08 7.33 -0.55
N PHE A 7 -25.56 8.19 0.34
CA PHE A 7 -24.24 8.05 0.96
C PHE A 7 -23.96 6.56 1.28
N PRO A 8 -22.71 6.05 1.16
CA PRO A 8 -22.40 4.68 1.53
C PRO A 8 -22.76 4.48 3.01
N LYS A 9 -23.78 3.65 3.28
CA LYS A 9 -24.30 3.38 4.63
C LYS A 9 -23.45 2.38 5.41
N SER A 10 -22.38 1.85 4.80
CA SER A 10 -21.46 0.90 5.44
C SER A 10 -20.15 0.80 4.65
N LEU A 11 -19.04 0.64 5.37
CA LEU A 11 -17.69 0.43 4.83
C LEU A 11 -17.66 -0.74 3.80
N GLN A 12 -18.49 -1.76 3.98
CA GLN A 12 -18.67 -2.86 3.03
C GLN A 12 -19.17 -2.41 1.64
N GLN A 13 -20.03 -1.39 1.55
CA GLN A 13 -20.50 -0.89 0.25
C GLN A 13 -19.39 -0.18 -0.52
N LEU A 14 -18.55 0.59 0.17
CA LEU A 14 -17.42 1.26 -0.47
C LEU A 14 -16.39 0.23 -0.97
N LEU A 15 -16.17 -0.83 -0.18
CA LEU A 15 -15.29 -1.94 -0.53
C LEU A 15 -15.74 -2.64 -1.82
N GLN A 16 -17.02 -3.00 -1.92
CA GLN A 16 -17.58 -3.61 -3.15
C GLN A 16 -17.45 -2.68 -4.35
N ARG A 17 -17.77 -1.40 -4.18
CA ARG A 17 -17.67 -0.41 -5.26
C ARG A 17 -16.26 -0.20 -5.78
N ILE A 18 -15.24 -0.24 -4.90
CA ILE A 18 -13.83 -0.17 -5.30
C ILE A 18 -13.45 -1.38 -6.13
N LEU A 19 -13.81 -2.59 -5.69
CA LEU A 19 -13.53 -3.83 -6.43
C LEU A 19 -14.21 -3.84 -7.80
N GLU A 20 -15.50 -3.46 -7.86
CA GLU A 20 -16.26 -3.37 -9.11
C GLU A 20 -15.65 -2.34 -10.07
N ALA A 21 -15.22 -1.17 -9.56
CA ALA A 21 -14.59 -0.14 -10.39
C ALA A 21 -13.29 -0.62 -11.02
N ILE A 22 -12.46 -1.36 -10.28
CA ILE A 22 -11.20 -1.91 -10.79
C ILE A 22 -11.48 -3.08 -11.77
N ASP A 23 -12.46 -3.94 -11.50
CA ASP A 23 -12.83 -5.03 -12.41
C ASP A 23 -13.42 -4.50 -13.73
N GLN A 24 -14.28 -3.48 -13.68
CA GLN A 24 -14.82 -2.81 -14.88
C GLN A 24 -13.73 -2.14 -15.72
N ALA A 25 -12.62 -1.72 -15.10
CA ALA A 25 -11.45 -1.18 -15.80
C ALA A 25 -10.55 -2.27 -16.42
N GLY A 26 -10.94 -3.54 -16.35
CA GLY A 26 -10.18 -4.68 -16.87
C GLY A 26 -9.22 -5.30 -15.84
N GLY A 27 -9.44 -5.07 -14.55
CA GLY A 27 -8.64 -5.61 -13.45
C GLY A 27 -7.42 -4.77 -13.09
N CYS A 28 -7.25 -3.59 -13.69
CA CYS A 28 -6.22 -2.63 -13.31
C CYS A 28 -6.74 -1.19 -13.45
N MET A 29 -6.42 -0.33 -12.49
CA MET A 29 -6.80 1.09 -12.54
C MET A 29 -5.84 1.93 -11.69
N THR A 30 -5.64 3.20 -12.07
CA THR A 30 -4.87 4.13 -11.22
C THR A 30 -5.70 4.67 -10.06
N ARG A 31 -5.04 5.08 -8.98
CA ARG A 31 -5.69 5.76 -7.83
C ARG A 31 -6.44 7.04 -8.24
N VAL A 32 -5.91 7.80 -9.21
CA VAL A 32 -6.56 8.99 -9.75
C VAL A 32 -7.84 8.63 -10.50
N GLN A 33 -7.81 7.58 -11.32
CA GLN A 33 -9.01 7.07 -11.99
C GLN A 33 -10.03 6.55 -10.97
N LEU A 34 -9.59 5.89 -9.89
CA LEU A 34 -10.49 5.45 -8.81
C LEU A 34 -11.17 6.61 -8.10
N ALA A 35 -10.42 7.65 -7.73
CA ALA A 35 -10.98 8.86 -7.12
C ALA A 35 -11.94 9.58 -8.07
N THR A 36 -11.71 9.49 -9.38
CA THR A 36 -12.60 10.07 -10.40
C THR A 36 -13.90 9.25 -10.54
N THR A 37 -13.78 7.92 -10.56
CA THR A 37 -14.93 7.00 -10.65
C THR A 37 -15.78 7.06 -9.37
N LEU A 38 -15.14 7.16 -8.20
CA LEU A 38 -15.77 7.27 -6.88
C LEU A 38 -15.77 8.71 -6.36
N HIS A 39 -16.08 9.69 -7.23
CA HIS A 39 -16.14 11.11 -6.88
C HIS A 39 -17.12 11.46 -5.76
N ASP A 40 -18.07 10.57 -5.47
CA ASP A 40 -19.05 10.71 -4.40
C ASP A 40 -18.55 10.22 -3.03
N ALA A 41 -17.41 9.52 -2.98
CA ALA A 41 -16.78 9.06 -1.74
C ALA A 41 -15.66 10.02 -1.31
N ARG A 42 -15.46 10.17 0.01
CA ARG A 42 -14.37 11.02 0.51
C ARG A 42 -13.03 10.34 0.21
N PRO A 43 -12.01 11.09 -0.25
CA PRO A 43 -10.70 10.52 -0.56
C PRO A 43 -10.09 9.70 0.58
N LEU A 44 -10.25 10.17 1.83
CA LEU A 44 -9.75 9.46 3.01
C LEU A 44 -10.43 8.09 3.20
N ASP A 45 -11.75 8.00 3.01
CA ASP A 45 -12.47 6.72 3.14
C ASP A 45 -12.06 5.75 2.03
N ILE A 46 -11.77 6.26 0.82
CA ILE A 46 -11.26 5.46 -0.29
C ILE A 46 -9.88 4.90 0.06
N ASP A 47 -9.01 5.73 0.62
CA ASP A 47 -7.66 5.33 1.01
C ASP A 47 -7.67 4.29 2.14
N ASP A 48 -8.45 4.51 3.19
CA ASP A 48 -8.60 3.55 4.30
C ASP A 48 -9.17 2.21 3.78
N THR A 49 -10.15 2.26 2.87
CA THR A 49 -10.74 1.05 2.29
C THR A 49 -9.78 0.35 1.32
N LEU A 50 -8.94 1.09 0.61
CA LEU A 50 -7.88 0.52 -0.24
C LEU A 50 -6.83 -0.19 0.59
N GLU A 51 -6.38 0.39 1.71
CA GLU A 51 -5.44 -0.27 2.63
C GLU A 51 -6.05 -1.57 3.17
N GLU A 52 -7.34 -1.56 3.55
CA GLU A 52 -8.04 -2.78 3.97
C GLU A 52 -8.14 -3.84 2.87
N LEU A 53 -8.38 -3.44 1.62
CA LEU A 53 -8.42 -4.34 0.47
C LEU A 53 -7.05 -4.95 0.13
N ILE A 54 -5.98 -4.19 0.37
CA ILE A 54 -4.59 -4.65 0.20
C ILE A 54 -4.22 -5.62 1.32
N ASP A 55 -4.58 -5.32 2.57
CA ASP A 55 -4.40 -6.22 3.72
C ASP A 55 -5.12 -7.56 3.48
N ARG A 56 -6.34 -7.51 2.93
CA ARG A 56 -7.13 -8.69 2.55
C ARG A 56 -6.66 -9.37 1.26
N ASN A 57 -5.57 -8.91 0.64
CA ASN A 57 -5.00 -9.47 -0.58
C ASN A 57 -6.01 -9.55 -1.75
N GLN A 58 -6.95 -8.60 -1.82
CA GLN A 58 -7.94 -8.48 -2.90
C GLN A 58 -7.52 -7.44 -3.95
N VAL A 59 -6.72 -6.45 -3.54
CA VAL A 59 -6.11 -5.45 -4.41
C VAL A 59 -4.62 -5.42 -4.15
N GLU A 60 -3.81 -5.29 -5.20
CA GLU A 60 -2.36 -5.18 -5.11
C GLU A 60 -1.88 -3.84 -5.70
N ARG A 61 -0.89 -3.22 -5.03
CA ARG A 61 -0.15 -2.07 -5.58
C ARG A 61 1.07 -2.58 -6.32
N GLN A 62 1.26 -2.16 -7.57
CA GLN A 62 2.44 -2.58 -8.32
C GLN A 62 3.70 -1.97 -7.70
N GLY A 63 4.72 -2.78 -7.42
CA GLY A 63 5.94 -2.33 -6.75
C GLY A 63 6.74 -1.23 -7.46
N ASN A 64 6.54 -1.05 -8.78
CA ASN A 64 7.18 0.01 -9.56
C ASN A 64 6.31 1.28 -9.70
N ASP A 65 5.00 1.20 -9.47
CA ASP A 65 4.08 2.34 -9.57
C ASP A 65 3.04 2.29 -8.44
N PRO A 66 3.22 3.10 -7.37
CA PRO A 66 2.31 3.09 -6.22
C PRO A 66 0.93 3.67 -6.53
N GLN A 67 0.72 4.24 -7.72
CA GLN A 67 -0.58 4.74 -8.18
C GLN A 67 -1.37 3.65 -8.91
N MET A 68 -0.73 2.57 -9.38
CA MET A 68 -1.39 1.47 -10.07
C MET A 68 -1.96 0.43 -9.10
N LEU A 69 -3.27 0.21 -9.20
CA LEU A 69 -4.05 -0.76 -8.44
C LEU A 69 -4.45 -1.93 -9.35
N TRP A 70 -4.24 -3.15 -8.87
CA TRP A 70 -4.55 -4.38 -9.60
C TRP A 70 -5.51 -5.23 -8.77
N LEU A 71 -6.53 -5.79 -9.41
CA LEU A 71 -7.41 -6.73 -8.75
C LEU A 71 -6.73 -8.09 -8.70
N VAL A 72 -6.66 -8.70 -7.52
CA VAL A 72 -6.11 -10.05 -7.35
C VAL A 72 -7.17 -11.05 -7.83
N ARG A 73 -7.02 -11.53 -9.07
CA ARG A 73 -7.96 -12.52 -9.64
C ARG A 73 -7.75 -13.89 -8.99
N GLY A 74 -8.75 -14.28 -8.19
CA GLY A 74 -8.78 -15.48 -7.36
C GLY A 74 -9.64 -15.30 -6.11
N SER A 75 -9.88 -14.05 -5.69
CA SER A 75 -10.64 -13.73 -4.47
C SER A 75 -12.14 -13.52 -4.69
N THR A 76 -12.62 -13.53 -5.94
CA THR A 76 -14.05 -13.56 -6.29
C THR A 76 -14.50 -15.00 -6.56
N GLY A 77 -14.51 -15.80 -5.50
CA GLY A 77 -15.08 -17.15 -5.51
C GLY A 77 -15.85 -17.37 -4.22
N THR A 78 -17.14 -17.08 -4.27
CA THR A 78 -18.23 -17.80 -3.58
C THR A 78 -17.85 -18.53 -2.29
N GLU A 79 -18.35 -18.05 -1.15
CA GLU A 79 -18.54 -18.93 0.01
C GLU A 79 -19.33 -20.17 -0.43
N PHE A 80 -18.85 -21.36 -0.01
CA PHE A 80 -19.42 -22.71 -0.19
C PHE A 80 -19.22 -23.41 -1.54
N ALA A 81 -18.08 -24.07 -1.71
CA ALA A 81 -18.00 -25.54 -1.71
C ALA A 81 -16.54 -26.04 -1.74
N ALA A 82 -16.24 -26.96 -0.82
CA ALA A 82 -15.03 -27.80 -0.69
C ALA A 82 -13.73 -27.14 -0.13
N VAL A 83 -13.53 -27.35 1.16
CA VAL A 83 -12.21 -27.39 1.83
C VAL A 83 -11.74 -28.87 1.85
N PRO A 84 -10.43 -29.23 1.92
CA PRO A 84 -9.19 -28.42 1.83
C PRO A 84 -8.23 -28.93 0.74
N GLU A 85 -7.32 -28.07 0.27
CA GLU A 85 -5.93 -28.51 0.12
C GLU A 85 -5.08 -27.77 1.16
N PRO A 86 -4.31 -28.49 2.00
CA PRO A 86 -3.36 -27.84 2.89
C PRO A 86 -2.24 -27.28 2.01
N ALA A 87 -2.27 -25.97 1.74
CA ALA A 87 -1.06 -25.30 1.30
C ALA A 87 0.00 -25.53 2.39
N PRO A 88 1.19 -26.05 2.03
CA PRO A 88 2.19 -26.40 3.01
C PRO A 88 2.57 -25.15 3.82
N ALA A 89 2.63 -25.30 5.14
CA ALA A 89 3.00 -24.26 6.12
C ALA A 89 4.38 -23.57 5.88
N GLY A 90 5.03 -23.82 4.74
CA GLY A 90 6.27 -23.20 4.29
C GLY A 90 6.09 -22.00 3.35
N CYS A 91 4.92 -21.77 2.76
CA CYS A 91 4.74 -20.69 1.77
C CYS A 91 4.50 -19.30 2.40
N GLU A 92 3.71 -19.21 3.48
CA GLU A 92 3.37 -17.93 4.13
C GLU A 92 4.58 -17.29 4.81
N ARG A 93 5.42 -18.12 5.42
CA ARG A 93 6.68 -17.70 6.05
C ARG A 93 7.69 -17.20 5.00
N SER A 94 7.68 -17.81 3.81
CA SER A 94 8.53 -17.40 2.69
C SER A 94 8.09 -16.07 2.08
N LEU A 95 6.78 -15.82 1.98
CA LEU A 95 6.22 -14.55 1.50
C LEU A 95 6.39 -13.41 2.51
N HIS A 96 6.19 -13.68 3.80
CA HIS A 96 6.45 -12.71 4.86
C HIS A 96 7.93 -12.31 4.91
N ASN A 97 8.83 -13.29 4.84
CA ASN A 97 10.27 -13.03 4.74
C ASN A 97 10.64 -12.28 3.46
N ALA A 98 10.04 -12.59 2.31
CA ALA A 98 10.29 -11.87 1.07
C ALA A 98 9.81 -10.40 1.13
N ARG A 99 8.64 -10.16 1.74
CA ARG A 99 8.10 -8.80 1.96
C ARG A 99 8.95 -8.01 2.96
N ALA A 100 9.34 -8.62 4.08
CA ALA A 100 10.24 -8.00 5.05
C ALA A 100 11.59 -7.63 4.43
N LEU A 101 12.15 -8.50 3.57
CA LEU A 101 13.40 -8.26 2.87
C LEU A 101 13.29 -7.17 1.80
N ALA A 102 12.13 -7.05 1.14
CA ALA A 102 11.84 -5.94 0.23
C ALA A 102 11.72 -4.60 0.97
N VAL A 103 11.10 -4.59 2.16
CA VAL A 103 11.02 -3.40 3.02
C VAL A 103 12.41 -3.03 3.54
N ASP A 104 13.22 -3.99 3.98
CA ASP A 104 14.61 -3.75 4.44
C ASP A 104 15.45 -3.08 3.34
N ARG A 105 15.42 -3.62 2.12
CA ARG A 105 16.14 -3.02 0.97
C ARG A 105 15.66 -1.60 0.65
N ARG A 106 14.36 -1.33 0.79
CA ARG A 106 13.80 0.01 0.56
C ARG A 106 14.25 0.98 1.65
N LEU A 107 14.23 0.57 2.91
CA LEU A 107 14.72 1.38 4.02
C LEU A 107 16.21 1.65 3.89
N GLU A 108 16.99 0.68 3.42
CA GLU A 108 18.42 0.86 3.12
C GLU A 108 18.66 1.90 2.02
N ALA A 109 17.89 1.84 0.93
CA ALA A 109 17.99 2.82 -0.15
C ALA A 109 17.64 4.23 0.34
N ILE A 110 16.57 4.37 1.12
CA ILE A 110 16.16 5.67 1.69
C ILE A 110 17.22 6.20 2.66
N ALA A 111 17.79 5.35 3.52
CA ALA A 111 18.85 5.76 4.45
C ALA A 111 20.08 6.29 3.69
N LYS A 112 20.45 5.62 2.60
CA LYS A 112 21.55 6.06 1.73
C LYS A 112 21.24 7.43 1.10
N ASP A 113 20.05 7.60 0.53
CA ASP A 113 19.62 8.87 -0.07
C ASP A 113 19.61 10.01 0.97
N VAL A 114 19.15 9.75 2.20
CA VAL A 114 19.14 10.72 3.30
C VAL A 114 20.55 11.11 3.70
N LEU A 115 21.48 10.16 3.77
CA LEU A 115 22.88 10.42 4.08
C LEU A 115 23.56 11.25 2.97
N GLU A 116 23.36 10.89 1.70
CA GLU A 116 23.86 11.64 0.55
C GLU A 116 23.30 13.07 0.58
N THR A 117 21.99 13.23 0.83
CA THR A 117 21.35 14.54 0.98
C THR A 117 21.93 15.34 2.14
N ALA A 118 22.27 14.71 3.27
CA ALA A 118 22.89 15.37 4.41
C ALA A 118 24.31 15.86 4.11
N LEU A 119 25.08 15.08 3.34
CA LEU A 119 26.41 15.47 2.87
C LEU A 119 26.34 16.65 1.90
N ASP A 120 25.40 16.62 0.96
CA ASP A 120 25.15 17.71 0.01
C ASP A 120 24.66 18.97 0.71
N ALA A 121 23.73 18.84 1.65
CA ALA A 121 23.26 19.94 2.49
C ALA A 121 24.40 20.59 3.27
N ARG A 122 25.35 19.77 3.76
CA ARG A 122 26.51 20.25 4.50
C ARG A 122 27.48 20.97 3.56
N ALA A 123 27.73 20.43 2.37
CA ALA A 123 28.57 21.06 1.35
C ALA A 123 27.97 22.38 0.84
N ALA A 124 26.64 22.46 0.75
CA ALA A 124 25.89 23.66 0.37
C ALA A 124 25.79 24.71 1.50
N GLY A 125 26.32 24.42 2.71
CA GLY A 125 26.28 25.35 3.84
C GLY A 125 24.88 25.54 4.44
N LEU A 126 24.00 24.54 4.31
CA LEU A 126 22.65 24.61 4.87
C LEU A 126 22.66 24.61 6.41
N PRO A 127 21.60 25.11 7.06
CA PRO A 127 21.55 25.27 8.50
C PRO A 127 21.75 23.95 9.27
N ALA A 128 22.52 24.02 10.36
CA ALA A 128 22.76 22.87 11.25
C ALA A 128 21.49 22.17 11.77
N PRO A 129 20.35 22.84 12.04
CA PRO A 129 19.10 22.16 12.38
C PRO A 129 18.60 21.20 11.30
N LEU A 130 18.75 21.56 10.02
CA LEU A 130 18.36 20.72 8.89
C LEU A 130 19.26 19.48 8.79
N LEU A 131 20.58 19.65 8.96
CA LEU A 131 21.51 18.53 9.03
C LEU A 131 21.19 17.58 10.18
N ARG A 132 20.83 18.13 11.35
CA ARG A 132 20.44 17.32 12.51
C ARG A 132 19.17 16.51 12.25
N LEU A 133 18.18 17.08 11.58
CA LEU A 133 16.95 16.37 11.20
C LEU A 133 17.22 15.24 10.21
N LEU A 134 18.08 15.46 9.21
CA LEU A 134 18.46 14.41 8.25
C LEU A 134 19.21 13.26 8.94
N MET A 135 20.13 13.56 9.85
CA MET A 135 20.83 12.55 10.64
C MET A 135 19.89 11.79 11.60
N GLN A 136 18.82 12.43 12.09
CA GLN A 136 17.80 11.76 12.90
C GLN A 136 16.94 10.80 12.07
N CYS A 137 16.62 11.15 10.82
CA CYS A 137 15.95 10.25 9.90
C CYS A 137 16.77 8.99 9.62
N ASP A 138 18.09 9.13 9.43
CA ASP A 138 19.00 7.99 9.25
C ASP A 138 18.95 7.03 10.46
N GLY A 139 19.03 7.57 11.69
CA GLY A 139 18.90 6.79 12.92
C GLY A 139 17.55 6.07 13.05
N ALA A 140 16.44 6.75 12.73
CA ALA A 140 15.10 6.17 12.78
C ALA A 140 14.90 5.06 11.72
N LEU A 141 15.49 5.21 10.53
CA LEU A 141 15.47 4.18 9.49
C LEU A 141 16.28 2.95 9.91
N SER A 142 17.44 3.16 10.57
CA SER A 142 18.25 2.08 11.13
C SER A 142 17.51 1.31 12.23
N GLU A 143 16.81 2.02 13.12
CA GLU A 143 15.98 1.41 14.16
C GLU A 143 14.82 0.60 13.56
N ALA A 144 14.12 1.16 12.57
CA ALA A 144 13.06 0.44 11.84
C ALA A 144 13.56 -0.85 11.18
N ARG A 145 14.78 -0.86 10.64
CA ARG A 145 15.40 -2.07 10.05
C ARG A 145 15.73 -3.13 11.10
N ASN A 146 16.20 -2.73 12.28
CA ASN A 146 16.45 -3.66 13.39
C ASN A 146 15.17 -4.35 13.87
N HIS A 147 14.00 -3.73 13.68
CA HIS A 147 12.71 -4.36 13.99
C HIS A 147 12.19 -5.29 12.89
N LEU A 148 12.77 -5.25 11.69
CA LEU A 148 12.42 -6.13 10.56
C LEU A 148 13.23 -7.43 10.52
N THR A 149 14.37 -7.47 11.22
CA THR A 149 15.24 -8.65 11.32
C THR A 149 15.34 -9.08 12.79
N PRO A 150 14.66 -10.17 13.21
CA PRO A 150 14.79 -10.72 14.56
C PRO A 150 16.12 -11.44 14.81
#